data_AF-A0AA95N593-F1
#
_entry.id   AF-A0AA95N593-F1
#
_cell.length_a   1.000
_cell.length_b   1.000
_cell.length_c   1.000
_cell.angle_alpha   90.00
_cell.angle_beta   90.00
_cell.angle_gamma   90.00
#
_symmetry.space_group_name_H-M   'P 1'
#
loop_
_entity.id
_entity.type
_entity.pdbx_description
1 polymer ?
#
loop_
_entity_poly.entity_id
_entity_poly.type
_entity_poly.pdbx_seq_one_letter_code
_entity_poly.pdbx_strand_id
1 'polypeptide(L)'
;MEDLFYGNQLMVAFIFFTICFLQPILLPFPEAATVGAGTAVLGSLPAASISFVGTLSGIIIAYFIAKMGGQKLIRKLVKEHHIKQYERYVSRNEINILLILFVIPIIPDEIICFGAGISGVSFKKFLLIAFVAKLITSFSLAYSVDFAQSLALTKTQLSFLVIVILGMVMLTSIISKKMLLKRNNT
;
A
#
# COMPACT_ATOMS: atom_id res chain seq x y z
N MET A 1 27.47 -21.03 10.78
CA MET A 1 26.32 -20.41 11.49
C MET A 1 25.83 -19.13 10.81
N GLU A 2 26.68 -18.42 10.06
CA GLU A 2 26.29 -17.23 9.27
C GLU A 2 25.34 -17.57 8.10
N ASP A 3 25.49 -18.73 7.44
CA ASP A 3 24.59 -19.16 6.35
C ASP A 3 23.14 -19.41 6.81
N LEU A 4 22.94 -19.81 8.07
CA LEU A 4 21.60 -20.06 8.64
C LEU A 4 20.87 -18.74 8.95
N PHE A 5 21.62 -17.70 9.34
CA PHE A 5 21.08 -16.36 9.57
C PHE A 5 20.82 -15.61 8.23
N TYR A 6 21.69 -15.78 7.23
CA TYR A 6 21.49 -15.22 5.89
C TYR A 6 20.29 -15.83 5.15
N GLY A 7 20.08 -17.14 5.27
CA GLY A 7 18.91 -17.81 4.71
C GLY A 7 17.59 -17.24 5.25
N ASN A 8 17.55 -16.90 6.54
CA ASN A 8 16.37 -16.31 7.16
C ASN A 8 16.15 -14.84 6.72
N GLN A 9 17.21 -14.05 6.55
CA GLN A 9 17.11 -12.67 6.08
C GLN A 9 16.62 -12.57 4.62
N LEU A 10 17.12 -13.44 3.74
CA LEU A 10 16.63 -13.51 2.35
C LEU A 10 15.15 -13.91 2.29
N MET A 11 14.75 -14.86 3.13
CA MET A 11 13.35 -15.27 3.23
C MET A 11 12.45 -14.13 3.73
N VAL A 12 12.90 -13.38 4.76
CA VAL A 12 12.19 -12.18 5.25
C VAL A 12 12.10 -11.11 4.17
N ALA A 13 13.19 -10.84 3.44
CA ALA A 13 13.19 -9.88 2.35
C ALA A 13 12.21 -10.29 1.23
N PHE A 14 12.15 -11.57 0.89
CA PHE A 14 11.23 -12.10 -0.12
C PHE A 14 9.76 -12.02 0.31
N ILE A 15 9.46 -12.37 1.58
CA ILE A 15 8.12 -12.23 2.16
C ILE A 15 7.72 -10.75 2.17
N PHE A 16 8.61 -9.87 2.62
CA PHE A 16 8.38 -8.43 2.67
C PHE A 16 8.12 -7.86 1.27
N PHE A 17 8.93 -8.23 0.28
CA PHE A 17 8.71 -7.88 -1.13
C PHE A 17 7.33 -8.33 -1.62
N THR A 18 6.95 -9.57 -1.34
CA THR A 18 5.66 -10.14 -1.76
C THR A 18 4.49 -9.38 -1.14
N ILE A 19 4.60 -8.98 0.14
CA ILE A 19 3.58 -8.18 0.81
C ILE A 19 3.46 -6.79 0.14
N CYS A 20 4.59 -6.09 -0.06
CA CYS A 20 4.59 -4.78 -0.72
C CYS A 20 4.07 -4.84 -2.16
N PHE A 21 4.36 -5.93 -2.88
CA PHE A 21 3.86 -6.19 -4.21
C PHE A 21 2.35 -6.41 -4.26
N LEU A 22 1.80 -7.18 -3.31
CA LEU A 22 0.38 -7.47 -3.26
C LEU A 22 -0.45 -6.31 -2.70
N GLN A 23 0.15 -5.39 -1.94
CA GLN A 23 -0.50 -4.23 -1.34
C GLN A 23 -1.34 -3.42 -2.33
N PRO A 24 -0.76 -2.86 -3.40
CA PRO A 24 -1.51 -2.08 -4.38
C PRO A 24 -2.54 -2.89 -5.19
N ILE A 25 -2.53 -4.23 -5.09
CA ILE A 25 -3.38 -5.13 -5.88
C ILE A 25 -4.59 -5.63 -5.06
N LEU A 26 -4.38 -6.11 -3.83
CA LEU A 26 -5.38 -6.92 -3.10
C LEU A 26 -5.58 -6.52 -1.63
N LEU A 27 -4.64 -5.79 -1.04
CA LEU A 27 -4.56 -5.61 0.41
C LEU A 27 -4.71 -4.13 0.74
N PRO A 28 -5.88 -3.66 1.23
CA PRO A 28 -6.05 -2.31 1.75
C PRO A 28 -5.33 -2.18 3.09
N PHE A 29 -4.00 -2.25 3.03
CA PHE A 29 -3.12 -2.29 4.18
C PHE A 29 -2.34 -0.99 4.25
N PRO A 30 -2.21 -0.36 5.43
CA PRO A 30 -1.46 0.88 5.54
C PRO A 30 0.02 0.66 5.22
N GLU A 31 0.52 1.32 4.18
CA GLU A 31 1.94 1.26 3.77
C GLU A 31 2.88 1.61 4.93
N ALA A 32 2.51 2.59 5.75
CA ALA A 32 3.27 2.96 6.95
C ALA A 32 3.47 1.80 7.93
N ALA A 33 2.47 0.92 8.10
CA ALA A 33 2.61 -0.24 9.00
C ALA A 33 3.53 -1.30 8.40
N THR A 34 3.37 -1.61 7.10
CA THR A 34 4.20 -2.58 6.39
C THR A 34 5.66 -2.13 6.36
N VAL A 35 5.92 -0.91 5.88
CA VAL A 35 7.27 -0.33 5.75
C VAL A 35 7.90 -0.14 7.14
N GLY A 36 7.12 0.25 8.15
CA GLY A 36 7.61 0.36 9.52
C GLY A 36 8.04 -0.98 10.11
N ALA A 37 7.24 -2.04 9.92
CA ALA A 37 7.61 -3.40 10.33
C ALA A 37 8.84 -3.91 9.56
N GLY A 38 8.89 -3.68 8.25
CA GLY A 38 10.04 -4.03 7.41
C GLY A 38 11.32 -3.32 7.84
N THR A 39 11.22 -2.02 8.15
CA THR A 39 12.34 -1.19 8.63
C THR A 39 12.87 -1.70 9.97
N ALA A 40 11.98 -2.09 10.89
CA ALA A 40 12.39 -2.62 12.19
C ALA A 40 13.16 -3.96 12.09
N VAL A 41 12.92 -4.75 11.04
CA VAL A 41 13.54 -6.08 10.86
C VAL A 41 14.75 -6.05 9.93
N LEU A 42 14.65 -5.34 8.80
CA LEU A 42 15.66 -5.31 7.74
C LEU A 42 16.58 -4.09 7.83
N GLY A 43 16.15 -3.02 8.51
CA GLY A 43 16.81 -1.71 8.51
C GLY A 43 16.22 -0.75 7.47
N SER A 44 16.49 0.54 7.63
CA SER A 44 15.87 1.63 6.86
C SER A 44 16.16 1.56 5.36
N LEU A 45 17.42 1.45 4.97
CA LEU A 45 17.84 1.42 3.56
C LEU A 45 17.30 0.20 2.77
N PRO A 46 17.47 -1.06 3.22
CA PRO A 46 16.96 -2.22 2.50
C PRO A 46 15.43 -2.29 2.52
N ALA A 47 14.79 -1.90 3.64
CA ALA A 47 13.32 -1.86 3.68
C ALA A 47 12.76 -0.84 2.70
N ALA A 48 13.31 0.39 2.64
CA ALA A 48 12.89 1.41 1.68
C ALA A 48 13.05 0.94 0.22
N SER A 49 14.17 0.29 -0.08
CA SER A 49 14.46 -0.17 -1.44
C SER A 49 13.54 -1.33 -1.86
N ILE A 50 13.36 -2.32 -0.99
CA ILE A 50 12.50 -3.48 -1.26
C ILE A 50 11.03 -3.06 -1.33
N SER A 51 10.57 -2.20 -0.41
CA SER A 51 9.19 -1.69 -0.45
C SER A 51 8.93 -0.86 -1.68
N PHE A 52 9.89 -0.02 -2.08
CA PHE A 52 9.78 0.78 -3.28
C PHE A 52 9.61 -0.10 -4.53
N VAL A 53 10.50 -1.06 -4.75
CA VAL A 53 10.45 -1.94 -5.93
C VAL A 53 9.22 -2.85 -5.91
N GLY A 54 8.89 -3.41 -4.74
CA GLY A 54 7.69 -4.24 -4.55
C GLY A 54 6.41 -3.47 -4.85
N THR A 55 6.22 -2.32 -4.20
CA THR A 55 5.02 -1.50 -4.40
C THR A 55 4.94 -0.98 -5.83
N LEU A 56 6.05 -0.51 -6.43
CA LEU A 56 6.04 0.00 -7.80
C LEU A 56 5.67 -1.09 -8.81
N SER A 57 6.21 -2.31 -8.67
CA SER A 57 5.85 -3.44 -9.53
C SER A 57 4.38 -3.86 -9.35
N GLY A 58 3.89 -3.85 -8.12
CA GLY A 58 2.48 -4.07 -7.81
C GLY A 58 1.56 -3.02 -8.46
N ILE A 59 1.93 -1.74 -8.41
CA ILE A 59 1.20 -0.62 -9.05
C ILE A 59 1.10 -0.82 -10.56
N ILE A 60 2.21 -1.21 -11.21
CA ILE A 60 2.24 -1.48 -12.65
C ILE A 60 1.22 -2.56 -12.99
N ILE A 61 1.25 -3.67 -12.25
CA ILE A 61 0.34 -4.79 -12.49
C ILE A 61 -1.12 -4.41 -12.20
N ALA A 62 -1.39 -3.71 -11.10
CA ALA A 62 -2.74 -3.23 -10.77
C ALA A 62 -3.30 -2.34 -11.90
N TYR A 63 -2.49 -1.43 -12.44
CA TYR A 63 -2.87 -0.58 -13.56
C TYR A 63 -3.18 -1.40 -14.83
N PHE A 64 -2.39 -2.42 -15.16
CA PHE A 64 -2.66 -3.25 -16.34
C PHE A 64 -3.87 -4.17 -16.15
N ILE A 65 -4.04 -4.75 -14.96
CA ILE A 65 -5.23 -5.52 -14.59
C ILE A 65 -6.47 -4.64 -14.76
N ALA A 66 -6.41 -3.39 -14.32
CA ALA A 66 -7.48 -2.42 -14.49
C ALA A 66 -7.80 -2.11 -15.95
N LYS A 67 -6.75 -1.83 -16.71
CA LYS A 67 -6.85 -1.43 -18.13
C LYS A 67 -7.39 -2.57 -19.00
N MET A 68 -6.98 -3.80 -18.75
CA MET A 68 -7.40 -4.98 -19.51
C MET A 68 -8.72 -5.56 -19.01
N GLY A 69 -8.92 -5.62 -17.68
CA GLY A 69 -10.12 -6.19 -17.06
C GLY A 69 -11.34 -5.28 -17.10
N GLY A 70 -11.13 -3.97 -17.28
CA GLY A 70 -12.17 -2.96 -17.37
C GLY A 70 -13.03 -2.84 -16.09
N GLN A 71 -14.14 -2.12 -16.21
CA GLN A 71 -15.03 -1.83 -15.08
C GLN A 71 -15.62 -3.07 -14.41
N LYS A 72 -15.86 -4.17 -15.16
CA LYS A 72 -16.48 -5.39 -14.61
C LYS A 72 -15.57 -6.12 -13.61
N LEU A 73 -14.26 -6.18 -13.86
CA LEU A 73 -13.31 -6.83 -12.98
C LEU A 73 -13.10 -6.01 -11.70
N ILE A 74 -12.96 -4.69 -11.85
CA ILE A 74 -12.70 -3.79 -10.71
C ILE A 74 -13.92 -3.66 -9.80
N ARG A 75 -15.14 -3.68 -10.31
CA ARG A 75 -16.35 -3.70 -9.46
C ARG A 75 -16.44 -4.93 -8.55
N LYS A 76 -15.72 -6.02 -8.86
CA LYS A 76 -15.58 -7.19 -7.96
C LYS A 76 -14.49 -7.01 -6.90
N LEU A 77 -13.42 -6.28 -7.23
CA LEU A 77 -12.26 -6.08 -6.36
C LEU A 77 -12.41 -4.86 -5.44
N VAL A 78 -13.06 -3.80 -5.93
CA VAL A 78 -13.21 -2.50 -5.28
C VAL A 78 -14.68 -2.16 -5.16
N LYS A 79 -15.10 -1.69 -3.97
CA LYS A 79 -16.49 -1.26 -3.73
C LYS A 79 -16.87 -0.13 -4.68
N GLU A 80 -18.08 -0.20 -5.20
CA GLU A 80 -18.61 0.74 -6.21
C GLU A 80 -18.57 2.21 -5.78
N HIS A 81 -18.68 2.49 -4.46
CA HIS A 81 -18.58 3.86 -3.96
C HIS A 81 -17.20 4.49 -4.17
N HIS A 82 -16.12 3.70 -4.09
CA HIS A 82 -14.75 4.18 -4.29
C HIS A 82 -14.49 4.47 -5.77
N ILE A 83 -15.06 3.65 -6.65
CA ILE A 83 -14.99 3.85 -8.10
C ILE A 83 -15.73 5.15 -8.48
N LYS A 84 -16.94 5.35 -7.96
CA LYS A 84 -17.71 6.60 -8.18
C LYS A 84 -17.01 7.82 -7.60
N GLN A 85 -16.33 7.68 -6.46
CA GLN A 85 -15.55 8.74 -5.85
C GLN A 85 -14.39 9.13 -6.77
N TYR A 86 -13.62 8.15 -7.26
CA TYR A 86 -12.56 8.38 -8.24
C TYR A 86 -13.09 9.02 -9.54
N GLU A 87 -14.16 8.49 -10.13
CA GLU A 87 -14.79 9.06 -11.35
C GLU A 87 -15.23 10.51 -11.14
N ARG A 88 -15.79 10.84 -9.98
CA ARG A 88 -16.20 12.21 -9.63
C ARG A 88 -15.01 13.17 -9.63
N TYR A 89 -13.88 12.75 -9.06
CA TYR A 89 -12.66 13.58 -9.04
C TYR A 89 -12.04 13.69 -10.44
N VAL A 90 -11.96 12.60 -11.21
CA VAL A 90 -11.21 12.56 -12.47
C VAL A 90 -12.01 13.07 -13.69
N SER A 91 -13.34 13.23 -13.59
CA SER A 91 -14.24 13.58 -14.71
C SER A 91 -13.96 14.89 -15.48
N ARG A 92 -13.10 15.79 -14.98
CA ARG A 92 -12.86 17.11 -15.61
C ARG A 92 -11.44 17.37 -16.10
N ASN A 93 -10.42 16.69 -15.59
CA ASN A 93 -9.03 16.91 -16.03
C ASN A 93 -8.11 15.75 -15.61
N GLU A 94 -7.95 14.77 -16.50
CA GLU A 94 -7.41 13.43 -16.20
C GLU A 94 -5.99 13.42 -15.62
N ILE A 95 -5.16 14.41 -15.93
CA ILE A 95 -3.72 14.41 -15.61
C ILE A 95 -3.41 15.24 -14.36
N ASN A 96 -3.90 16.48 -14.30
CA ASN A 96 -3.62 17.37 -13.17
C ASN A 96 -4.27 16.86 -11.87
N ILE A 97 -5.43 16.22 -11.99
CA ILE A 97 -6.15 15.68 -10.83
C ILE A 97 -5.47 14.41 -10.31
N LEU A 98 -4.86 13.60 -11.18
CA LEU A 98 -4.08 12.44 -10.76
C LEU A 98 -2.84 12.84 -9.95
N LEU A 99 -2.14 13.90 -10.40
CA LEU A 99 -1.03 14.50 -9.66
C LEU A 99 -1.48 14.96 -8.27
N ILE A 100 -2.61 15.67 -8.19
CA ILE A 100 -3.15 16.16 -6.92
C ILE A 100 -3.59 15.00 -6.03
N LEU A 101 -4.16 13.92 -6.57
CA LEU A 101 -4.58 12.74 -5.80
C LEU A 101 -3.40 11.97 -5.19
N PHE A 102 -2.28 11.90 -5.90
CA PHE A 102 -1.06 11.29 -5.34
C PHE A 102 -0.40 12.18 -4.27
N VAL A 103 -0.49 13.50 -4.43
CA VAL A 103 0.06 14.47 -3.47
C VAL A 103 -0.82 14.60 -2.23
N ILE A 104 -2.14 14.51 -2.38
CA ILE A 104 -3.11 14.56 -1.29
C ILE A 104 -3.80 13.19 -1.20
N PRO A 105 -3.29 12.26 -0.36
CA PRO A 105 -3.78 10.88 -0.28
C PRO A 105 -5.12 10.79 0.47
N ILE A 106 -6.15 11.51 0.00
CA ILE A 106 -7.54 11.41 0.48
C ILE A 106 -8.12 10.05 0.11
N ILE A 107 -7.64 9.47 -1.00
CA ILE A 107 -8.12 8.21 -1.54
C ILE A 107 -6.99 7.18 -1.43
N PRO A 108 -7.29 5.93 -1.00
CA PRO A 108 -6.34 4.83 -1.02
C PRO A 108 -5.66 4.65 -2.39
N ASP A 109 -4.36 4.36 -2.37
CA ASP A 109 -3.54 4.23 -3.58
C ASP A 109 -4.05 3.15 -4.53
N GLU A 110 -4.67 2.08 -4.02
CA GLU A 110 -5.23 1.02 -4.88
C GLU A 110 -6.33 1.56 -5.79
N ILE A 111 -7.18 2.44 -5.25
CA ILE A 111 -8.29 3.05 -6.01
C ILE A 111 -7.73 4.00 -7.07
N ILE A 112 -6.63 4.69 -6.77
CA ILE A 112 -5.95 5.56 -7.74
C ILE A 112 -5.37 4.72 -8.87
N CYS A 113 -4.71 3.60 -8.56
CA CYS A 113 -4.12 2.70 -9.56
C CYS A 113 -5.18 2.05 -10.46
N PHE A 114 -6.23 1.48 -9.86
CA PHE A 114 -7.33 0.87 -10.58
C PHE A 114 -8.13 1.89 -11.39
N GLY A 115 -8.39 3.06 -10.80
CA GLY A 115 -9.06 4.17 -11.46
C GLY A 115 -8.27 4.68 -12.67
N ALA A 116 -6.95 4.87 -12.53
CA ALA A 116 -6.10 5.35 -13.62
C ALA A 116 -6.09 4.38 -14.81
N GLY A 117 -6.10 3.07 -14.54
CA GLY A 117 -6.19 2.06 -15.59
C GLY A 117 -7.56 2.02 -16.29
N ILE A 118 -8.67 2.17 -15.56
CA ILE A 118 -10.02 2.24 -16.17
C ILE A 118 -10.17 3.51 -17.02
N SER A 119 -9.72 4.65 -16.50
CA SER A 119 -9.86 5.94 -17.19
C SER A 119 -8.97 6.05 -18.43
N GLY A 120 -8.11 5.08 -18.69
CA GLY A 120 -7.25 5.10 -19.88
C GLY A 120 -6.10 6.10 -19.80
N VAL A 121 -5.74 6.57 -18.59
CA VAL A 121 -4.63 7.49 -18.37
C VAL A 121 -3.35 6.91 -18.97
N SER A 122 -2.52 7.72 -19.64
CA SER A 122 -1.27 7.23 -20.23
C SER A 122 -0.35 6.59 -19.18
N PHE A 123 0.00 5.31 -19.39
CA PHE A 123 0.85 4.52 -18.50
C PHE A 123 2.16 5.24 -18.13
N LYS A 124 2.82 5.88 -19.11
CA LYS A 124 4.09 6.59 -18.87
C LYS A 124 3.94 7.73 -17.86
N LYS A 125 2.85 8.50 -17.96
CA LYS A 125 2.59 9.63 -17.05
C LYS A 125 2.23 9.12 -15.65
N PHE A 126 1.32 8.14 -15.59
CA PHE A 126 0.94 7.50 -14.33
C PHE A 126 2.15 6.90 -13.61
N LEU A 127 2.99 6.15 -14.34
CA LEU A 127 4.17 5.52 -13.77
C LEU A 127 5.17 6.53 -13.23
N LEU A 128 5.40 7.64 -13.94
CA LEU A 128 6.32 8.69 -13.49
C LEU A 128 5.83 9.33 -12.17
N ILE A 129 4.53 9.61 -12.07
CA ILE A 129 3.92 10.16 -10.86
C ILE A 129 4.03 9.15 -9.71
N ALA A 130 3.62 7.90 -9.94
CA ALA A 130 3.67 6.84 -8.95
C ALA A 130 5.11 6.56 -8.49
N PHE A 131 6.07 6.59 -9.40
CA PHE A 131 7.50 6.42 -9.11
C PHE A 131 7.98 7.51 -8.14
N VAL A 132 7.76 8.78 -8.47
CA VAL A 132 8.20 9.90 -7.61
C VAL A 132 7.50 9.86 -6.26
N ALA A 133 6.17 9.67 -6.24
CA ALA A 133 5.40 9.60 -5.01
C ALA A 133 5.86 8.44 -4.12
N LYS A 134 6.00 7.23 -4.66
CA LYS A 134 6.43 6.07 -3.88
C LYS A 134 7.89 6.14 -3.44
N LEU A 135 8.77 6.75 -4.24
CA LEU A 135 10.15 6.96 -3.84
C LEU A 135 10.20 7.87 -2.60
N ILE A 136 9.49 8.99 -2.64
CA ILE A 136 9.42 9.92 -1.50
C ILE A 136 8.79 9.23 -0.29
N THR A 137 7.63 8.58 -0.47
CA THR A 137 6.88 7.97 0.65
C THR A 137 7.63 6.79 1.28
N SER A 138 8.14 5.84 0.49
CA SER A 138 8.86 4.66 1.02
C SER A 138 10.14 5.07 1.76
N PHE A 139 10.92 5.99 1.21
CA PHE A 139 12.13 6.48 1.89
C PHE A 139 11.76 7.31 3.12
N SER A 140 10.82 8.24 3.01
CA SER A 140 10.42 9.08 4.15
C SER A 140 9.92 8.22 5.31
N LEU A 141 9.07 7.22 5.07
CA LEU A 141 8.56 6.34 6.11
C LEU A 141 9.67 5.51 6.76
N ALA A 142 10.57 4.93 5.97
CA ALA A 142 11.67 4.13 6.49
C ALA A 142 12.62 4.96 7.37
N TYR A 143 13.01 6.16 6.93
CA TYR A 143 13.88 7.04 7.71
C TYR A 143 13.16 7.67 8.91
N SER A 144 11.86 7.96 8.82
CA SER A 144 11.08 8.43 9.97
C SER A 144 11.01 7.38 11.08
N VAL A 145 10.93 6.10 10.72
CA VAL A 145 10.94 4.99 11.70
C VAL A 145 12.32 4.84 12.33
N ASP A 146 13.39 4.95 11.54
CA ASP A 146 14.77 4.92 12.03
C ASP A 146 15.06 6.09 13.00
N PHE A 147 14.58 7.29 12.65
CA PHE A 147 14.66 8.47 13.49
C PHE A 147 13.85 8.30 14.79
N ALA A 148 12.63 7.75 14.71
CA ALA A 148 11.82 7.45 15.89
C ALA A 148 12.49 6.40 16.80
N GLN A 149 13.17 5.41 16.22
CA GLN A 149 13.94 4.40 16.97
C GLN A 149 15.15 5.04 17.68
N SER A 150 15.79 6.03 17.06
CA SER A 150 16.90 6.77 17.66
C SER A 150 16.49 7.63 18.87
N LEU A 151 15.21 7.99 18.99
CA LEU A 151 14.68 8.92 20.00
C LEU A 151 14.14 8.28 21.28
N ALA A 152 14.37 6.96 21.52
CA ALA A 152 14.09 6.19 22.75
C ALA A 152 12.92 5.19 22.75
N LEU A 153 12.97 4.12 21.93
CA LEU A 153 12.27 2.86 22.24
C LEU A 153 13.13 1.64 21.87
N THR A 154 13.37 0.75 22.84
CA THR A 154 14.16 -0.48 22.66
C THR A 154 13.47 -1.42 21.65
N LYS A 155 14.26 -2.07 20.77
CA LYS A 155 13.81 -3.00 19.69
C LYS A 155 12.69 -3.97 20.07
N THR A 156 12.61 -4.38 21.34
CA THR A 156 11.63 -5.33 21.88
C THR A 156 10.23 -4.75 22.12
N GLN A 157 10.09 -3.43 22.33
CA GLN A 157 8.80 -2.76 22.54
C GLN A 157 8.08 -2.47 21.21
N LEU A 158 8.87 -2.25 20.14
CA LEU A 158 8.37 -1.91 18.81
C LEU A 158 7.72 -3.11 18.10
N SER A 159 8.28 -4.31 18.28
CA SER A 159 7.67 -5.56 17.79
C SER A 159 6.32 -5.85 18.45
N PHE A 160 6.20 -5.59 19.75
CA PHE A 160 4.95 -5.71 20.49
C PHE A 160 3.89 -4.72 19.98
N LEU A 161 4.27 -3.46 19.74
CA LEU A 161 3.37 -2.43 19.24
C LEU A 161 2.83 -2.75 17.84
N VAL A 162 3.67 -3.27 16.94
CA VAL A 162 3.23 -3.70 15.60
C VAL A 162 2.18 -4.80 15.70
N ILE A 163 2.38 -5.81 16.57
CA ILE A 163 1.40 -6.90 16.78
C ILE A 163 0.08 -6.38 17.36
N VAL A 164 0.15 -5.41 18.29
CA VAL A 164 -1.03 -4.78 18.88
C VAL A 164 -1.81 -3.95 17.85
N ILE A 165 -1.12 -3.19 17.01
CA ILE A 165 -1.75 -2.40 15.94
C ILE A 165 -2.37 -3.33 14.89
N LEU A 166 -1.67 -4.39 14.49
CA LEU A 166 -2.21 -5.43 13.61
C LEU A 166 -3.46 -6.10 14.20
N GLY A 167 -3.44 -6.40 15.50
CA GLY A 167 -4.60 -6.93 16.23
C GLY A 167 -5.78 -5.95 16.24
N MET A 168 -5.52 -4.66 16.49
CA MET A 168 -6.56 -3.62 16.46
C MET A 168 -7.17 -3.43 15.07
N VAL A 169 -6.37 -3.49 14.00
CA VAL A 169 -6.85 -3.37 12.61
C VAL A 169 -7.67 -4.60 12.20
N MET A 170 -7.27 -5.80 12.64
CA MET A 170 -8.12 -6.99 12.47
C MET A 170 -9.44 -6.85 13.23
N LEU A 171 -9.40 -6.31 14.46
CA LEU A 171 -10.60 -6.05 15.26
C LEU A 171 -11.54 -5.06 14.56
N THR A 172 -11.04 -3.94 14.03
CA THR A 172 -11.89 -2.97 13.32
C THR A 172 -12.50 -3.56 12.05
N SER A 173 -11.78 -4.42 11.33
CA SER A 173 -12.32 -5.16 10.18
C SER A 173 -13.40 -6.18 10.57
N ILE A 174 -13.21 -6.90 11.69
CA ILE A 174 -14.20 -7.87 12.20
C ILE A 174 -15.45 -7.15 12.71
N ILE A 175 -15.28 -6.06 13.47
CA ILE A 175 -16.38 -5.24 13.99
C ILE A 175 -17.16 -4.61 12.84
N SER A 176 -16.48 -4.08 11.83
CA SER A 176 -17.11 -3.53 10.63
C SER A 176 -17.93 -4.60 9.88
N LYS A 177 -17.42 -5.83 9.78
CA LYS A 177 -18.17 -6.97 9.19
C LYS A 177 -19.39 -7.35 10.04
N LYS A 178 -19.25 -7.41 11.36
CA LYS A 178 -20.32 -7.81 12.29
C LYS A 178 -21.45 -6.78 12.36
N MET A 179 -21.12 -5.48 12.31
CA MET A 179 -22.11 -4.41 12.25
C MET A 179 -22.88 -4.36 10.93
N LEU A 180 -22.23 -4.64 9.79
CA LEU A 180 -22.90 -4.68 8.48
C LEU A 180 -23.87 -5.86 8.34
N LEU A 181 -23.56 -7.03 8.91
CA LEU A 181 -24.42 -8.21 8.87
C LEU A 181 -25.68 -8.07 9.74
N LYS A 182 -25.60 -7.36 10.87
CA LYS A 182 -26.75 -7.10 11.75
C LYS A 182 -27.79 -6.16 11.11
N ARG A 183 -27.38 -5.32 10.14
CA ARG A 183 -28.27 -4.41 9.40
C ARG A 183 -28.98 -5.06 8.21
N ASN A 184 -28.56 -6.26 7.78
CA ASN A 184 -29.14 -6.98 6.65
C ASN A 184 -30.14 -8.08 7.07
N ASN A 185 -30.27 -8.35 8.38
CA ASN A 185 -31.17 -9.35 8.98
C ASN A 185 -32.27 -8.72 9.86
N THR A 186 -32.52 -7.42 9.70
CA THR A 186 -33.65 -6.64 10.25
C THR A 186 -34.26 -5.86 9.12
#